data_AF-A0A7R9FB28-F1
#
_entry.id   AF-A0A7R9FB28-F1
#
_cell.length_a   1.000
_cell.length_b   1.000
_cell.length_c   1.000
_cell.angle_alpha   90.00
_cell.angle_beta   90.00
_cell.angle_gamma   90.00
#
_symmetry.space_group_name_H-M   'P 1'
#
loop_
_entity.id
_entity.type
_entity.pdbx_description
1 polymer ?
#
loop_
_entity_poly.entity_id
_entity_poly.type
_entity_poly.pdbx_seq_one_letter_code
_entity_poly.pdbx_strand_id
1 'polypeptide(L)'
;MSATAGKANLEEVGACAELLAQFFYVQGFRLRFWSSVMPRYLYFATLCFQSGCPLTSCTSSVNVQVITCRAAVAWEEKKPLSFENVEVAPPKAGEVRVKILSTGVCHTDAYTLDGLDPEGTFPCILGHEGGGVVESIGEGVTSVQPGDHVIPLYIPQCRECKFCKSPKTNVCGKIRLTQGKGVMPDGTTRFTCKGKPIYHFMGCSTFSEYTVVAEISISKVNKDAPLDKVCLLGCGVSTGYGAALNTARVEPGSNCAIWGLGAVGLAVAMGCKAAGAKRIIGIDLNPDKFEIGTWSGIICTMVVEPVKSLTPDRLK
;
A
#
# COMPACT_ATOMS: atom_id res chain seq x y z
N MET A 1 25.06 -24.31 13.73
CA MET A 1 23.95 -25.02 13.06
C MET A 1 23.07 -23.95 12.43
N SER A 2 23.07 -23.85 11.09
CA SER A 2 22.42 -22.78 10.34
C SER A 2 20.90 -22.97 10.31
N ALA A 3 20.15 -21.98 10.78
CA ALA A 3 18.72 -21.89 10.54
C ALA A 3 18.50 -21.37 9.11
N THR A 4 18.05 -22.25 8.22
CA THR A 4 17.53 -21.90 6.90
C THR A 4 16.21 -21.14 7.08
N ALA A 5 16.22 -19.84 6.85
CA ALA A 5 15.01 -19.05 6.68
C ALA A 5 14.26 -19.58 5.43
N GLY A 6 13.06 -20.12 5.63
CA GLY A 6 12.21 -20.59 4.55
C GLY A 6 11.87 -19.42 3.61
N LYS A 7 12.19 -19.56 2.32
CA LYS A 7 11.68 -18.69 1.27
C LYS A 7 10.16 -18.92 1.21
N ALA A 8 9.36 -17.91 1.53
CA ALA A 8 7.94 -17.94 1.18
C ALA A 8 7.84 -18.07 -0.35
N ASN A 9 7.08 -19.05 -0.83
CA ASN A 9 6.96 -19.31 -2.26
C ASN A 9 6.16 -18.17 -2.91
N LEU A 10 6.74 -17.49 -3.90
CA LEU A 10 6.10 -16.37 -4.61
C LEU A 10 4.79 -16.78 -5.28
N GLU A 11 4.63 -18.06 -5.60
CA GLU A 11 3.39 -18.64 -6.12
C GLU A 11 2.26 -18.67 -5.09
N GLU A 12 2.54 -18.92 -3.80
CA GLU A 12 1.50 -18.88 -2.75
C GLU A 12 1.05 -17.45 -2.47
N VAL A 13 1.99 -16.50 -2.42
CA VAL A 13 1.67 -15.08 -2.23
C VAL A 13 0.94 -14.51 -3.46
N GLY A 14 1.34 -14.92 -4.67
CA GLY A 14 0.69 -14.56 -5.92
C GLY A 14 -0.74 -15.09 -6.01
N ALA A 15 -0.94 -16.39 -5.73
CA ALA A 15 -2.26 -17.00 -5.66
C ALA A 15 -3.15 -16.32 -4.61
N CYS A 16 -2.62 -16.00 -3.42
CA CYS A 16 -3.35 -15.27 -2.37
C CYS A 16 -3.84 -13.88 -2.82
N ALA A 17 -3.05 -13.17 -3.63
CA ALA A 17 -3.44 -11.86 -4.16
C ALA A 17 -4.53 -12.01 -5.25
N GLU A 18 -4.49 -13.06 -6.09
CA GLU A 18 -5.56 -13.38 -7.04
C GLU A 18 -6.88 -13.72 -6.36
N LEU A 19 -6.78 -14.41 -5.23
CA LEU A 19 -7.88 -14.90 -4.43
C LEU A 19 -8.63 -13.76 -3.70
N LEU A 20 -7.91 -12.76 -3.16
CA LEU A 20 -8.54 -11.55 -2.59
C LEU A 20 -9.14 -10.65 -3.68
N ALA A 21 -8.49 -10.52 -4.83
CA ALA A 21 -8.99 -9.71 -5.95
C ALA A 21 -10.28 -10.26 -6.59
N GLN A 22 -10.44 -11.60 -6.64
CA GLN A 22 -11.67 -12.23 -7.14
C GLN A 22 -12.90 -11.92 -6.27
N PHE A 23 -12.75 -11.67 -4.97
CA PHE A 23 -13.89 -11.38 -4.08
C PHE A 23 -14.41 -9.93 -4.20
N PHE A 24 -13.53 -8.95 -4.43
CA PHE A 24 -13.96 -7.58 -4.76
C PHE A 24 -14.84 -7.53 -6.02
N TYR A 25 -14.67 -8.50 -6.92
CA TYR A 25 -15.50 -8.65 -8.11
C TYR A 25 -16.91 -9.23 -7.81
N VAL A 26 -17.07 -10.03 -6.74
CA VAL A 26 -18.32 -10.74 -6.41
C VAL A 26 -19.26 -9.89 -5.51
N GLN A 27 -18.74 -8.89 -4.79
CA GLN A 27 -19.52 -7.99 -3.92
C GLN A 27 -20.24 -6.84 -4.66
N GLY A 28 -20.36 -6.87 -6.00
CA GLY A 28 -21.33 -6.03 -6.71
C GLY A 28 -21.01 -4.53 -6.82
N PHE A 29 -19.79 -4.08 -6.52
CA PHE A 29 -19.33 -2.75 -6.96
C PHE A 29 -18.96 -2.78 -8.44
N ARG A 30 -19.98 -2.69 -9.31
CA ARG A 30 -19.80 -2.41 -10.74
C ARG A 30 -19.31 -0.97 -10.90
N LEU A 31 -18.00 -0.75 -10.85
CA LEU A 31 -17.39 0.35 -11.60
C LEU A 31 -17.36 -0.06 -13.07
N ARG A 32 -18.53 -0.01 -13.72
CA ARG A 32 -18.58 0.16 -15.17
C ARG A 32 -18.07 1.57 -15.43
N PHE A 33 -16.86 1.68 -15.97
CA PHE A 33 -16.51 2.53 -17.11
C PHE A 33 -15.00 2.58 -17.20
N TRP A 34 -14.44 1.81 -18.15
CA TRP A 34 -13.27 2.13 -18.97
C TRP A 34 -13.06 0.95 -19.92
N SER A 35 -13.95 0.80 -20.90
CA SER A 35 -13.76 -0.17 -21.99
C SER A 35 -14.51 0.26 -23.25
N SER A 36 -14.19 1.43 -23.79
CA SER A 36 -14.64 1.80 -25.13
C SER A 36 -13.97 3.07 -25.62
N VAL A 37 -12.69 3.00 -26.01
CA VAL A 37 -12.15 3.52 -27.29
C VAL A 37 -10.76 2.90 -27.47
N MET A 38 -10.62 1.92 -28.37
CA MET A 38 -9.46 1.79 -29.27
C MET A 38 -9.78 0.71 -30.32
N PRO A 39 -9.93 1.07 -31.61
CA PRO A 39 -9.94 0.10 -32.67
C PRO A 39 -8.52 -0.28 -33.08
N ARG A 40 -8.29 -1.59 -33.17
CA ARG A 40 -7.47 -2.32 -34.15
C ARG A 40 -6.39 -1.51 -34.88
N TYR A 41 -5.12 -1.85 -34.66
CA TYR A 41 -4.20 -2.16 -35.77
C TYR A 41 -3.22 -3.24 -35.33
N LEU A 42 -3.14 -4.28 -36.16
CA LEU A 42 -2.31 -5.47 -36.02
C LEU A 42 -1.25 -5.41 -37.13
N TYR A 43 -0.03 -5.88 -36.81
CA TYR A 43 1.09 -6.23 -37.70
C TYR A 43 1.85 -5.13 -38.46
N PHE A 44 3.15 -4.98 -38.16
CA PHE A 44 4.23 -5.56 -38.99
C PHE A 44 5.51 -5.69 -38.17
N ALA A 45 6.16 -6.84 -38.29
CA ALA A 45 7.47 -7.13 -37.72
C ALA A 45 8.59 -6.81 -38.74
N THR A 46 9.79 -6.57 -38.19
CA THR A 46 11.10 -6.97 -38.73
C THR A 46 12.00 -5.89 -39.37
N LEU A 47 13.21 -5.80 -38.79
CA LEU A 47 14.52 -5.33 -39.29
C LEU A 47 14.75 -3.85 -39.65
N CYS A 48 15.62 -3.19 -38.86
CA CYS A 48 16.75 -2.46 -39.44
C CYS A 48 17.94 -2.48 -38.47
N PHE A 49 19.03 -3.12 -38.91
CA PHE A 49 20.36 -3.07 -38.29
C PHE A 49 21.13 -1.87 -38.85
N GLN A 50 22.01 -1.30 -38.02
CA GLN A 50 23.13 -0.41 -38.34
C GLN A 50 22.85 1.04 -38.78
N SER A 51 23.16 1.97 -37.86
CA SER A 51 24.26 2.92 -38.07
C SER A 51 24.63 3.58 -36.74
N GLY A 52 25.93 3.61 -36.44
CA GLY A 52 26.48 3.93 -35.12
C GLY A 52 26.12 5.30 -34.55
N CYS A 53 25.82 5.31 -33.26
CA CYS A 53 25.80 6.51 -32.43
C CYS A 53 26.92 6.36 -31.39
N PRO A 54 27.81 7.35 -31.22
CA PRO A 54 28.89 7.26 -30.26
C PRO A 54 28.34 7.23 -28.83
N LEU A 55 28.92 6.36 -28.01
CA LEU A 55 28.65 6.19 -26.58
C LEU A 55 29.08 7.46 -25.82
N THR A 56 28.26 8.51 -25.87
CA THR A 56 28.25 9.56 -24.86
C THR A 56 27.20 9.20 -23.81
N SER A 57 27.64 9.14 -22.56
CA SER A 57 26.87 8.84 -21.34
C SER A 57 25.38 9.13 -21.46
N CYS A 58 24.54 8.10 -21.39
CA CYS A 58 23.13 8.25 -21.04
C CYS A 58 23.07 8.76 -19.59
N THR A 59 23.15 10.07 -19.41
CA THR A 59 22.64 10.69 -18.20
C THR A 59 21.14 10.43 -18.20
N SER A 60 20.66 9.69 -17.21
CA SER A 60 19.24 9.50 -16.96
C SER A 60 18.60 10.88 -16.84
N SER A 61 17.93 11.34 -17.91
CA SER A 61 17.35 12.67 -17.96
C SER A 61 16.25 12.76 -16.90
N VAL A 62 16.47 13.56 -15.86
CA VAL A 62 15.44 13.91 -14.87
C VAL A 62 14.30 14.57 -15.65
N ASN A 63 13.11 13.96 -15.66
CA ASN A 63 11.94 14.59 -16.27
C ASN A 63 11.46 15.70 -15.34
N VAL A 64 11.88 16.94 -15.64
CA VAL A 64 11.62 18.15 -14.84
C VAL A 64 10.24 18.77 -15.08
N GLN A 65 9.38 18.15 -15.90
CA GLN A 65 8.08 18.72 -16.22
C GLN A 65 7.06 18.46 -15.11
N VAL A 66 6.26 19.48 -14.80
CA VAL A 66 5.05 19.35 -13.96
C VAL A 66 4.02 18.51 -14.73
N ILE A 67 3.36 17.58 -14.04
CA ILE A 67 2.28 16.77 -14.60
C ILE A 67 0.95 17.28 -14.06
N THR A 68 0.00 17.59 -14.94
CA THR A 68 -1.41 17.76 -14.55
C THR A 68 -2.12 16.41 -14.67
N CYS A 69 -2.70 15.91 -13.59
CA CYS A 69 -3.42 14.63 -13.58
C CYS A 69 -4.60 14.65 -12.61
N ARG A 70 -5.43 13.60 -12.63
CA ARG A 70 -6.56 13.49 -11.70
C ARG A 70 -6.10 12.98 -10.34
N ALA A 71 -6.69 13.52 -9.28
CA ALA A 71 -6.57 13.02 -7.91
C ALA A 71 -7.88 13.20 -7.13
N ALA A 72 -8.06 12.39 -6.09
CA ALA A 72 -9.13 12.56 -5.12
C ALA A 72 -8.61 13.37 -3.93
N VAL A 73 -8.95 14.66 -3.91
CA VAL A 73 -8.51 15.63 -2.90
C VAL A 73 -9.51 15.66 -1.75
N ALA A 74 -9.02 15.47 -0.53
CA ALA A 74 -9.76 15.73 0.69
C ALA A 74 -9.53 17.19 1.10
N TRP A 75 -10.52 18.05 0.88
CA TRP A 75 -10.40 19.49 1.19
C TRP A 75 -10.50 19.79 2.68
N GLU A 76 -11.40 19.08 3.37
CA GLU A 76 -11.72 19.23 4.79
C GLU A 76 -12.09 17.85 5.36
N GLU A 77 -11.95 17.68 6.67
CA GLU A 77 -12.46 16.50 7.37
C GLU A 77 -13.99 16.36 7.20
N LYS A 78 -14.48 15.11 7.20
CA LYS A 78 -15.89 14.72 7.12
C LYS A 78 -16.60 15.22 5.85
N LYS A 79 -15.86 15.62 4.83
CA LYS A 79 -16.37 15.94 3.49
C LYS A 79 -16.03 14.82 2.52
N PRO A 80 -16.88 14.55 1.52
CA PRO A 80 -16.53 13.64 0.43
C PRO A 80 -15.25 14.09 -0.28
N LEU A 81 -14.50 13.12 -0.80
CA LEU A 81 -13.35 13.39 -1.68
C LEU A 81 -13.82 14.12 -2.95
N SER A 82 -13.09 15.16 -3.35
CA SER A 82 -13.31 15.85 -4.62
C SER A 82 -12.35 15.33 -5.68
N PHE A 83 -12.87 14.90 -6.83
CA PHE A 83 -12.03 14.52 -7.97
C PHE A 83 -11.62 15.78 -8.74
N GLU A 84 -10.34 16.13 -8.64
CA GLU A 84 -9.78 17.38 -9.16
C GLU A 84 -8.63 17.09 -10.14
N ASN A 85 -8.34 18.04 -11.02
CA ASN A 85 -7.05 18.09 -11.69
C ASN A 85 -6.03 18.76 -10.77
N VAL A 86 -4.95 18.05 -10.47
CA VAL A 86 -3.85 18.52 -9.62
C VAL A 86 -2.57 18.62 -10.43
N GLU A 87 -1.68 19.52 -10.01
CA GLU A 87 -0.33 19.67 -10.54
C GLU A 87 0.65 18.93 -9.64
N VAL A 88 1.38 17.99 -10.24
CA VAL A 88 2.39 17.16 -9.57
C VAL A 88 3.78 17.62 -10.05
N ALA A 89 4.52 18.24 -9.14
CA ALA A 89 5.88 18.68 -9.38
C ALA A 89 6.82 17.50 -9.74
N PRO A 90 7.91 17.72 -10.48
CA PRO A 90 8.93 16.70 -10.68
C PRO A 90 9.59 16.28 -9.36
N PRO A 91 10.17 15.06 -9.28
CA PRO A 91 10.90 14.62 -8.11
C PRO A 91 12.19 15.43 -7.94
N LYS A 92 12.50 15.83 -6.70
CA LYS A 92 13.79 16.41 -6.32
C LYS A 92 14.80 15.31 -5.94
N ALA A 93 16.00 15.70 -5.52
CA ALA A 93 17.04 14.77 -5.06
C ALA A 93 16.50 13.78 -4.00
N GLY A 94 16.75 12.49 -4.19
CA GLY A 94 16.27 11.41 -3.31
C GLY A 94 14.76 11.13 -3.39
N GLU A 95 14.07 11.61 -4.42
CA GLU A 95 12.63 11.40 -4.61
C GLU A 95 12.32 10.64 -5.91
N VAL A 96 11.17 9.99 -5.92
CA VAL A 96 10.70 9.16 -7.04
C VAL A 96 9.27 9.56 -7.39
N ARG A 97 9.01 9.85 -8.66
CA ARG A 97 7.64 10.06 -9.15
C ARG A 97 7.10 8.77 -9.75
N VAL A 98 5.92 8.38 -9.31
CA VAL A 98 5.28 7.09 -9.61
C VAL A 98 3.93 7.34 -10.26
N LYS A 99 3.67 6.64 -11.37
CA LYS A 99 2.33 6.51 -11.94
C LYS A 99 1.59 5.42 -11.18
N ILE A 100 0.55 5.78 -10.44
CA ILE A 100 -0.26 4.81 -9.69
C ILE A 100 -1.22 4.13 -10.66
N LEU A 101 -1.22 2.80 -10.65
CA LEU A 101 -2.10 1.98 -11.49
C LEU A 101 -3.25 1.37 -10.68
N SER A 102 -3.04 1.13 -9.40
CA SER A 102 -4.06 0.58 -8.50
C SER A 102 -3.80 1.03 -7.07
N THR A 103 -4.87 1.21 -6.30
CA THR A 103 -4.78 1.55 -4.88
C THR A 103 -5.92 0.88 -4.11
N GLY A 104 -5.60 0.33 -2.95
CA GLY A 104 -6.59 -0.10 -1.97
C GLY A 104 -7.24 1.10 -1.28
N VAL A 105 -8.45 0.91 -0.77
CA VAL A 105 -9.12 1.85 0.14
C VAL A 105 -9.15 1.18 1.51
N CYS A 106 -8.37 1.73 2.44
CA CYS A 106 -8.17 1.15 3.76
C CYS A 106 -8.94 1.94 4.82
N HIS A 107 -9.23 1.30 5.95
CA HIS A 107 -9.90 1.95 7.07
C HIS A 107 -9.13 3.17 7.59
N THR A 108 -7.79 3.17 7.52
CA THR A 108 -6.97 4.32 7.91
C THR A 108 -7.29 5.56 7.07
N ASP A 109 -7.55 5.41 5.76
CA ASP A 109 -7.92 6.54 4.91
C ASP A 109 -9.27 7.15 5.36
N ALA A 110 -10.24 6.29 5.68
CA ALA A 110 -11.54 6.72 6.21
C ALA A 110 -11.42 7.35 7.61
N TYR A 111 -10.61 6.77 8.49
CA TYR A 111 -10.38 7.26 9.85
C TYR A 111 -9.78 8.68 9.85
N THR A 112 -8.80 8.94 8.99
CA THR A 112 -8.26 10.29 8.80
C THR A 112 -9.32 11.21 8.19
N LEU A 113 -10.04 10.78 7.15
CA LEU A 113 -11.11 11.58 6.53
C LEU A 113 -12.19 11.96 7.53
N ASP A 114 -12.55 11.09 8.47
CA ASP A 114 -13.54 11.33 9.52
C ASP A 114 -13.04 12.29 10.63
N GLY A 115 -11.82 12.82 10.51
CA GLY A 115 -11.25 13.77 11.49
C GLY A 115 -10.91 13.11 12.83
N LEU A 116 -10.76 11.79 12.85
CA LEU A 116 -10.42 11.04 14.07
C LEU A 116 -8.90 10.91 14.27
N ASP A 117 -8.13 11.14 13.21
CA ASP A 117 -6.67 11.14 13.24
C ASP A 117 -6.13 12.49 13.74
N PRO A 118 -5.49 12.56 14.92
CA PRO A 118 -4.95 13.81 15.44
C PRO A 118 -3.78 14.36 14.61
N GLU A 119 -3.18 13.55 13.73
CA GLU A 119 -2.14 13.97 12.78
C GLU A 119 -2.72 14.33 11.40
N GLY A 120 -4.04 14.21 11.21
CA GLY A 120 -4.73 14.52 9.96
C GLY A 120 -4.54 15.98 9.54
N THR A 121 -3.88 16.20 8.41
CA THR A 121 -3.66 17.55 7.83
C THR A 121 -4.47 17.69 6.55
N PHE A 122 -5.21 18.78 6.42
CA PHE A 122 -6.05 19.10 5.24
C PHE A 122 -5.68 20.48 4.66
N PRO A 123 -5.80 20.70 3.33
CA PRO A 123 -6.25 19.74 2.33
C PRO A 123 -5.14 18.73 1.97
N CYS A 124 -5.50 17.47 1.70
CA CYS A 124 -4.54 16.42 1.36
C CYS A 124 -5.04 15.46 0.28
N ILE A 125 -4.12 14.67 -0.28
CA ILE A 125 -4.44 13.49 -1.10
C ILE A 125 -4.15 12.26 -0.25
N LEU A 126 -5.21 11.53 0.11
CA LEU A 126 -5.13 10.29 0.90
C LEU A 126 -4.58 9.09 0.08
N GLY A 127 -4.66 7.89 0.64
CA GLY A 127 -4.19 6.67 0.02
C GLY A 127 -2.76 6.32 0.40
N HIS A 128 -2.56 5.10 0.88
CA HIS A 128 -1.26 4.57 1.31
C HIS A 128 -1.02 3.11 0.88
N GLU A 129 -1.92 2.54 0.07
CA GLU A 129 -1.90 1.14 -0.35
C GLU A 129 -1.89 1.04 -1.89
N GLY A 130 -0.85 1.62 -2.51
CA GLY A 130 -0.73 1.75 -3.96
C GLY A 130 0.21 0.76 -4.63
N GLY A 131 -0.06 0.46 -5.89
CA GLY A 131 0.84 -0.23 -6.82
C GLY A 131 0.99 0.60 -8.10
N GLY A 132 2.22 0.78 -8.56
CA GLY A 132 2.49 1.67 -9.68
C GLY A 132 3.78 1.38 -10.42
N VAL A 133 4.09 2.27 -11.36
CA VAL A 133 5.30 2.21 -12.18
C VAL A 133 6.07 3.51 -12.02
N VAL A 134 7.38 3.42 -11.82
CA VAL A 134 8.25 4.60 -11.75
C VAL A 134 8.18 5.35 -13.08
N GLU A 135 7.81 6.63 -13.01
CA GLU A 135 7.81 7.52 -14.18
C GLU A 135 9.15 8.23 -14.31
N SER A 136 9.63 8.86 -13.22
CA SER A 136 10.92 9.54 -13.18
C SER A 136 11.53 9.48 -11.78
N ILE A 137 12.85 9.68 -11.73
CA ILE A 137 13.64 9.70 -10.51
C ILE A 137 14.35 11.05 -10.39
N GLY A 138 14.51 11.53 -9.17
CA GLY A 138 15.35 12.68 -8.88
C GLY A 138 16.82 12.32 -8.73
N GLU A 139 17.65 13.35 -8.54
CA GLU A 139 19.09 13.20 -8.36
C GLU A 139 19.45 12.27 -7.19
N GLY A 140 20.46 11.42 -7.37
CA GLY A 140 20.99 10.55 -6.32
C GLY A 140 20.16 9.29 -6.04
N VAL A 141 19.00 9.11 -6.68
CA VAL A 141 18.23 7.86 -6.59
C VAL A 141 18.98 6.73 -7.29
N THR A 142 19.10 5.59 -6.61
CA THR A 142 19.84 4.41 -7.09
C THR A 142 19.07 3.09 -6.92
N SER A 143 18.04 3.06 -6.10
CA SER A 143 17.28 1.84 -5.76
C SER A 143 16.24 1.43 -6.81
N VAL A 144 15.82 2.36 -7.68
CA VAL A 144 14.81 2.15 -8.73
C VAL A 144 15.13 2.98 -9.96
N GLN A 145 14.55 2.61 -11.10
CA GLN A 145 14.64 3.35 -12.37
C GLN A 145 13.28 3.48 -13.06
N PRO A 146 13.10 4.42 -14.00
CA PRO A 146 11.89 4.51 -14.82
C PRO A 146 11.49 3.16 -15.43
N GLY A 147 10.19 2.85 -15.37
CA GLY A 147 9.62 1.59 -15.84
C GLY A 147 9.63 0.44 -14.83
N ASP A 148 10.25 0.61 -13.65
CA ASP A 148 10.17 -0.37 -12.57
C ASP A 148 8.78 -0.38 -11.94
N HIS A 149 8.28 -1.59 -11.62
CA HIS A 149 7.07 -1.77 -10.84
C HIS A 149 7.39 -1.61 -9.35
N VAL A 150 6.55 -0.87 -8.65
CA VAL A 150 6.84 -0.41 -7.29
C VAL A 150 5.59 -0.36 -6.41
N ILE A 151 5.82 -0.48 -5.11
CA ILE A 151 4.83 -0.25 -4.05
C ILE A 151 5.38 0.86 -3.14
N PRO A 152 4.66 1.98 -2.97
CA PRO A 152 4.97 2.99 -1.95
C PRO A 152 4.87 2.41 -0.53
N LEU A 153 5.75 2.87 0.36
CA LEU A 153 5.85 2.40 1.74
C LEU A 153 5.61 3.55 2.72
N TYR A 154 4.53 3.46 3.48
CA TYR A 154 4.25 4.42 4.55
C TYR A 154 5.19 4.25 5.76
N ILE A 155 5.87 3.11 5.88
CA ILE A 155 7.01 2.96 6.80
C ILE A 155 8.30 2.98 5.95
N PRO A 156 9.09 4.07 5.99
CA PRO A 156 10.33 4.13 5.24
C PRO A 156 11.35 3.10 5.75
N GLN A 157 12.36 2.79 4.95
CA GLN A 157 13.50 1.97 5.36
C GLN A 157 14.82 2.58 4.89
N CYS A 158 15.40 3.48 5.70
CA CYS A 158 16.64 4.18 5.32
C CYS A 158 17.91 3.32 5.44
N ARG A 159 17.82 2.13 6.08
CA ARG A 159 18.92 1.14 6.27
C ARG A 159 20.13 1.60 7.10
N GLU A 160 20.23 2.88 7.42
CA GLU A 160 21.39 3.44 8.14
C GLU A 160 21.10 3.81 9.60
N CYS A 161 19.85 4.11 9.96
CA CYS A 161 19.50 4.56 11.31
C CYS A 161 19.50 3.40 12.32
N LYS A 162 19.57 3.73 13.62
CA LYS A 162 19.59 2.73 14.70
C LYS A 162 18.41 1.75 14.65
N PHE A 163 17.24 2.20 14.20
CA PHE A 163 16.05 1.36 14.09
C PHE A 163 16.16 0.39 12.90
N CYS A 164 16.56 0.87 11.71
CA CYS A 164 16.76 0.01 10.55
C CYS A 164 17.90 -0.99 10.71
N LYS A 165 18.90 -0.69 11.54
CA LYS A 165 19.99 -1.62 11.88
C LYS A 165 19.61 -2.63 12.97
N SER A 166 18.49 -2.42 13.65
CA SER A 166 18.03 -3.30 14.73
C SER A 166 17.22 -4.46 14.16
N PRO A 167 17.48 -5.71 14.56
CA PRO A 167 16.65 -6.85 14.15
C PRO A 167 15.30 -6.91 14.86
N LYS A 168 15.01 -5.98 15.80
CA LYS A 168 13.82 -6.00 16.66
C LYS A 168 12.67 -5.14 16.15
N THR A 169 12.89 -4.30 15.14
CA THR A 169 11.88 -3.31 14.72
C THR A 169 12.04 -2.95 13.25
N ASN A 170 10.92 -2.57 12.62
CA ASN A 170 10.86 -2.00 11.28
C ASN A 170 10.56 -0.49 11.29
N VAL A 171 10.40 0.14 12.46
CA VAL A 171 9.92 1.53 12.58
C VAL A 171 11.06 2.51 12.36
N CYS A 172 11.31 2.86 11.10
CA CYS A 172 12.32 3.85 10.74
C CYS A 172 11.91 5.26 11.19
N GLY A 173 12.83 5.95 11.88
CA GLY A 173 12.61 7.32 12.34
C GLY A 173 13.13 8.43 11.42
N LYS A 174 13.77 8.10 10.29
CA LYS A 174 14.57 9.06 9.49
C LYS A 174 13.78 10.28 9.02
N ILE A 175 12.56 10.07 8.52
CA ILE A 175 11.71 11.15 7.95
C ILE A 175 10.36 11.27 8.67
N ARG A 176 10.21 10.65 9.85
CA ARG A 176 8.90 10.57 10.54
C ARG A 176 8.32 11.96 10.85
N LEU A 177 9.19 12.92 11.19
CA LEU A 177 8.79 14.29 11.54
C LEU A 177 8.16 15.05 10.37
N THR A 178 8.72 14.93 9.15
CA THR A 178 8.16 15.58 7.95
C THR A 178 6.96 14.81 7.43
N GLN A 179 7.04 13.48 7.43
CA GLN A 179 5.95 12.60 7.03
C GLN A 179 4.68 12.82 7.84
N GLY A 180 4.79 13.01 9.17
CA GLY A 180 3.65 13.33 10.05
C GLY A 180 3.06 14.72 9.85
N LYS A 181 3.78 15.62 9.17
CA LYS A 181 3.28 16.95 8.79
C LYS A 181 2.71 16.98 7.36
N GLY A 182 2.63 15.82 6.70
CA GLY A 182 2.17 15.71 5.32
C GLY A 182 3.08 16.37 4.28
N VAL A 183 4.39 16.38 4.52
CA VAL A 183 5.37 16.98 3.61
C VAL A 183 6.54 16.04 3.31
N MET A 184 7.22 16.31 2.20
CA MET A 184 8.43 15.59 1.77
C MET A 184 9.58 15.82 2.75
N PRO A 185 10.69 15.06 2.66
CA PRO A 185 11.85 15.22 3.55
C PRO A 185 12.44 16.65 3.58
N ASP A 186 12.23 17.43 2.52
CA ASP A 186 12.64 18.83 2.42
C ASP A 186 11.65 19.84 3.06
N GLY A 187 10.57 19.36 3.67
CA GLY A 187 9.55 20.18 4.32
C GLY A 187 8.52 20.80 3.36
N THR A 188 8.54 20.44 2.08
CA THR A 188 7.62 21.00 1.05
C THR A 188 6.67 19.94 0.50
N THR A 189 5.64 20.37 -0.24
CA THR A 189 4.75 19.46 -0.98
C THR A 189 5.16 19.36 -2.46
N ARG A 190 4.61 18.36 -3.15
CA ARG A 190 4.72 18.16 -4.61
C ARG A 190 3.38 18.35 -5.31
N PHE A 191 2.31 18.61 -4.56
CA PHE A 191 0.97 18.75 -5.08
C PHE A 191 0.47 20.19 -4.95
N THR A 192 -0.06 20.71 -6.04
CA THR A 192 -0.81 21.97 -6.09
C THR A 192 -2.19 21.70 -6.71
N CYS A 193 -3.23 22.29 -6.15
CA CYS A 193 -4.56 22.25 -6.73
C CYS A 193 -5.22 23.62 -6.58
N LYS A 194 -5.71 24.21 -7.68
CA LYS A 194 -6.34 25.55 -7.68
C LYS A 194 -5.44 26.62 -7.02
N GLY A 195 -4.14 26.56 -7.30
CA GLY A 195 -3.14 27.46 -6.72
C GLY A 195 -2.85 27.28 -5.23
N LYS A 196 -3.42 26.25 -4.57
CA LYS A 196 -3.17 25.94 -3.16
C LYS A 196 -2.26 24.72 -3.01
N PRO A 197 -1.32 24.71 -2.05
CA PRO A 197 -0.56 23.50 -1.74
C PRO A 197 -1.50 22.44 -1.15
N ILE A 198 -1.31 21.19 -1.58
CA ILE A 198 -2.04 20.03 -1.07
C ILE A 198 -1.04 19.13 -0.34
N TYR A 199 -1.36 18.72 0.89
CA TYR A 199 -0.46 17.90 1.71
C TYR A 199 -0.43 16.44 1.23
N HIS A 200 0.73 15.83 1.46
CA HIS A 200 0.92 14.40 1.30
C HIS A 200 0.28 13.65 2.47
N PHE A 201 -0.12 12.41 2.23
CA PHE A 201 -0.67 11.52 3.24
C PHE A 201 0.26 10.32 3.42
N MET A 202 0.75 10.14 4.64
CA MET A 202 1.66 9.05 5.03
C MET A 202 2.89 8.89 4.11
N GLY A 203 3.30 9.94 3.39
CA GLY A 203 4.39 9.88 2.41
C GLY A 203 4.10 9.01 1.19
N CYS A 204 2.83 8.76 0.86
CA CYS A 204 2.40 7.89 -0.23
C CYS A 204 1.43 8.60 -1.20
N SER A 205 0.31 9.13 -0.69
CA SER A 205 -0.72 9.84 -1.48
C SER A 205 -1.17 9.11 -2.75
N THR A 206 -1.61 7.87 -2.61
CA THR A 206 -1.91 6.98 -3.73
C THR A 206 -3.29 7.22 -4.36
N PHE A 207 -4.11 8.13 -3.82
CA PHE A 207 -5.34 8.60 -4.47
C PHE A 207 -5.09 9.67 -5.54
N SER A 208 -3.96 9.58 -6.25
CA SER A 208 -3.59 10.41 -7.39
C SER A 208 -3.04 9.54 -8.50
N GLU A 209 -3.31 9.88 -9.76
CA GLU A 209 -2.74 9.16 -10.93
C GLU A 209 -1.20 9.21 -10.93
N TYR A 210 -0.62 10.29 -10.40
CA TYR A 210 0.82 10.42 -10.17
C TYR A 210 1.10 10.91 -8.75
N THR A 211 2.08 10.33 -8.08
CA THR A 211 2.55 10.74 -6.75
C THR A 211 4.07 10.84 -6.72
N VAL A 212 4.60 11.59 -5.75
CA VAL A 212 6.04 11.69 -5.49
C VAL A 212 6.30 11.20 -4.08
N VAL A 213 7.23 10.25 -3.95
CA VAL A 213 7.61 9.64 -2.68
C VAL A 213 9.11 9.76 -2.45
N ALA A 214 9.54 9.68 -1.18
CA ALA A 214 10.97 9.57 -0.87
C ALA A 214 11.50 8.21 -1.36
N GLU A 215 12.74 8.14 -1.84
CA GLU A 215 13.37 6.89 -2.28
C GLU A 215 13.36 5.81 -1.19
N ILE A 216 13.52 6.21 0.07
CA ILE A 216 13.47 5.27 1.21
C ILE A 216 12.05 4.79 1.54
N SER A 217 11.03 5.32 0.87
CA SER A 217 9.60 5.01 1.03
C SER A 217 9.04 4.31 -0.21
N ILE A 218 9.87 3.56 -0.94
CA ILE A 218 9.42 2.78 -2.09
C ILE A 218 10.12 1.42 -2.14
N SER A 219 9.39 0.40 -2.60
CA SER A 219 9.93 -0.94 -2.83
C SER A 219 9.73 -1.36 -4.28
N LYS A 220 10.81 -1.77 -4.95
CA LYS A 220 10.74 -2.44 -6.25
C LYS A 220 10.13 -3.83 -6.09
N VAL A 221 9.17 -4.15 -6.94
CA VAL A 221 8.53 -5.47 -6.99
C VAL A 221 8.76 -6.16 -8.33
N ASN A 222 8.43 -7.46 -8.39
CA ASN A 222 8.51 -8.21 -9.63
C ASN A 222 7.59 -7.54 -10.68
N LYS A 223 8.11 -7.33 -11.89
CA LYS A 223 7.38 -6.72 -13.00
C LYS A 223 6.19 -7.57 -13.46
N ASP A 224 6.26 -8.88 -13.29
CA ASP A 224 5.18 -9.82 -13.64
C ASP A 224 4.08 -9.87 -12.56
N ALA A 225 4.29 -9.22 -11.41
CA ALA A 225 3.30 -9.18 -10.35
C ALA A 225 2.12 -8.26 -10.74
N PRO A 226 0.87 -8.75 -10.65
CA PRO A 226 -0.31 -7.95 -10.97
C PRO A 226 -0.54 -6.85 -9.93
N LEU A 227 -0.28 -5.59 -10.32
CA LEU A 227 -0.29 -4.42 -9.42
C LEU A 227 -1.66 -4.11 -8.82
N ASP A 228 -2.75 -4.54 -9.46
CA ASP A 228 -4.13 -4.49 -8.96
C ASP A 228 -4.37 -5.43 -7.76
N LYS A 229 -3.45 -6.35 -7.52
CA LYS A 229 -3.52 -7.31 -6.42
C LYS A 229 -2.42 -7.07 -5.40
N VAL A 230 -1.18 -6.91 -5.86
CA VAL A 230 -0.03 -6.76 -4.96
C VAL A 230 0.04 -5.40 -4.29
N CYS A 231 -0.74 -4.39 -4.72
CA CYS A 231 -0.88 -3.13 -3.99
C CYS A 231 -1.28 -3.34 -2.51
N LEU A 232 -2.05 -4.40 -2.23
CA LEU A 232 -2.48 -4.78 -0.86
C LEU A 232 -1.32 -5.19 0.06
N LEU A 233 -0.14 -5.48 -0.50
CA LEU A 233 1.08 -5.73 0.27
C LEU A 233 1.68 -4.44 0.83
N GLY A 234 1.24 -3.25 0.37
CA GLY A 234 1.63 -1.96 0.92
C GLY A 234 1.04 -1.67 2.30
N CYS A 235 -0.06 -2.33 2.67
CA CYS A 235 -0.67 -2.16 3.98
C CYS A 235 -1.30 -3.45 4.53
N GLY A 236 -2.52 -3.79 4.12
CA GLY A 236 -3.41 -4.65 4.91
C GLY A 236 -2.90 -6.08 5.04
N VAL A 237 -2.48 -6.67 3.92
CA VAL A 237 -2.02 -8.08 3.90
C VAL A 237 -0.72 -8.24 4.67
N SER A 238 0.28 -7.40 4.39
CA SER A 238 1.58 -7.45 5.07
C SER A 238 1.44 -7.20 6.58
N THR A 239 0.55 -6.29 6.98
CA THR A 239 0.29 -5.99 8.39
C THR A 239 -0.27 -7.19 9.12
N GLY A 240 -1.36 -7.79 8.62
CA GLY A 240 -2.00 -8.92 9.30
C GLY A 240 -1.14 -10.18 9.28
N TYR A 241 -0.59 -10.54 8.11
CA TYR A 241 0.25 -11.71 7.96
C TYR A 241 1.53 -11.61 8.81
N GLY A 242 2.18 -10.43 8.78
CA GLY A 242 3.35 -10.13 9.60
C GLY A 242 3.05 -10.10 11.10
N ALA A 243 1.86 -9.68 11.52
CA ALA A 243 1.48 -9.70 12.93
C ALA A 243 1.48 -11.13 13.49
N ALA A 244 0.98 -12.10 12.73
CA ALA A 244 1.00 -13.51 13.13
C ALA A 244 2.43 -14.09 13.14
N LEU A 245 3.17 -13.91 12.05
CA LEU A 245 4.47 -14.58 11.88
C LEU A 245 5.64 -13.89 12.60
N ASN A 246 5.71 -12.56 12.54
CA ASN A 246 6.89 -11.83 13.00
C ASN A 246 6.72 -11.32 14.44
N THR A 247 5.54 -10.79 14.75
CA THR A 247 5.25 -10.17 16.06
C THR A 247 4.81 -11.22 17.08
N ALA A 248 3.71 -11.92 16.80
CA ALA A 248 3.19 -12.95 17.69
C ALA A 248 4.01 -14.25 17.64
N ARG A 249 4.67 -14.51 16.50
CA ARG A 249 5.46 -15.73 16.25
C ARG A 249 4.67 -16.99 16.57
N VAL A 250 3.49 -17.08 15.97
CA VAL A 250 2.59 -18.23 16.16
C VAL A 250 3.36 -19.54 15.95
N GLU A 251 3.25 -20.45 16.92
CA GLU A 251 3.92 -21.74 16.87
C GLU A 251 2.98 -22.82 16.30
N PRO A 252 3.51 -23.83 15.59
CA PRO A 252 2.71 -24.96 15.15
C PRO A 252 1.94 -25.60 16.31
N GLY A 253 0.65 -25.88 16.12
CA GLY A 253 -0.23 -26.45 17.15
C GLY A 253 -0.95 -25.42 18.03
N SER A 254 -0.66 -24.12 17.90
CA SER A 254 -1.29 -23.05 18.67
C SER A 254 -2.79 -22.92 18.42
N ASN A 255 -3.52 -22.38 19.39
CA ASN A 255 -4.90 -21.90 19.21
C ASN A 255 -4.88 -20.36 19.17
N CYS A 256 -5.37 -19.76 18.09
CA CYS A 256 -5.37 -18.32 17.86
C CYS A 256 -6.80 -17.76 17.92
N ALA A 257 -6.97 -16.57 18.47
CA ALA A 257 -8.22 -15.81 18.42
C ALA A 257 -7.97 -14.46 17.73
N ILE A 258 -8.83 -14.10 16.77
CA ILE A 258 -8.70 -12.92 15.92
C ILE A 258 -9.91 -12.03 16.13
N TRP A 259 -9.70 -10.85 16.70
CA TRP A 259 -10.74 -9.85 16.95
C TRP A 259 -10.82 -8.89 15.75
N GLY A 260 -11.92 -8.99 15.00
CA GLY A 260 -12.18 -8.26 13.77
C GLY A 260 -11.81 -9.08 12.53
N LEU A 261 -12.79 -9.27 11.64
CA LEU A 261 -12.68 -10.05 10.39
C LEU A 261 -12.73 -9.15 9.15
N GLY A 262 -12.10 -7.98 9.24
CA GLY A 262 -11.77 -7.15 8.07
C GLY A 262 -10.52 -7.67 7.34
N ALA A 263 -10.09 -6.98 6.27
CA ALA A 263 -8.96 -7.41 5.45
C ALA A 263 -7.68 -7.76 6.24
N VAL A 264 -7.31 -6.93 7.23
CA VAL A 264 -6.15 -7.18 8.10
C VAL A 264 -6.36 -8.43 8.97
N GLY A 265 -7.53 -8.61 9.57
CA GLY A 265 -7.85 -9.78 10.40
C GLY A 265 -7.85 -11.09 9.59
N LEU A 266 -8.34 -11.05 8.35
CA LEU A 266 -8.23 -12.18 7.43
C LEU A 266 -6.76 -12.49 7.09
N ALA A 267 -5.92 -11.47 6.91
CA ALA A 267 -4.48 -11.68 6.72
C ALA A 267 -3.77 -12.26 7.97
N VAL A 268 -4.22 -11.91 9.18
CA VAL A 268 -3.78 -12.59 10.41
C VAL A 268 -4.15 -14.08 10.36
N ALA A 269 -5.37 -14.43 9.95
CA ALA A 269 -5.79 -15.82 9.82
C ALA A 269 -4.92 -16.60 8.83
N MET A 270 -4.59 -16.00 7.67
CA MET A 270 -3.66 -16.57 6.71
C MET A 270 -2.28 -16.82 7.32
N GLY A 271 -1.76 -15.86 8.10
CA GLY A 271 -0.48 -16.00 8.80
C GLY A 271 -0.50 -17.10 9.86
N CYS A 272 -1.56 -17.17 10.68
CA CYS A 272 -1.75 -18.23 11.67
C CYS A 272 -1.82 -19.62 11.02
N LYS A 273 -2.51 -19.74 9.88
CA LYS A 273 -2.59 -20.98 9.11
C LYS A 273 -1.22 -21.38 8.56
N ALA A 274 -0.50 -20.45 7.95
CA ALA A 274 0.85 -20.67 7.44
C ALA A 274 1.84 -21.09 8.55
N ALA A 275 1.67 -20.58 9.77
CA ALA A 275 2.44 -20.98 10.94
C ALA A 275 2.08 -22.37 11.50
N GLY A 276 1.02 -23.02 10.99
CA GLY A 276 0.57 -24.33 11.46
C GLY A 276 -0.28 -24.28 12.73
N ALA A 277 -1.01 -23.19 12.99
CA ALA A 277 -1.97 -23.13 14.09
C ALA A 277 -3.00 -24.27 13.99
N LYS A 278 -3.30 -24.92 15.12
CA LYS A 278 -4.28 -26.02 15.22
C LYS A 278 -5.71 -25.51 15.15
N ARG A 279 -5.98 -24.34 15.76
CA ARG A 279 -7.29 -23.70 15.75
C ARG A 279 -7.15 -22.20 15.52
N ILE A 280 -8.03 -21.65 14.70
CA ILE A 280 -8.12 -20.21 14.44
C ILE A 280 -9.59 -19.82 14.67
N ILE A 281 -9.82 -18.96 15.65
CA ILE A 281 -11.14 -18.50 16.07
C ILE A 281 -11.32 -17.06 15.61
N GLY A 282 -12.25 -16.82 14.71
CA GLY A 282 -12.62 -15.49 14.23
C GLY A 282 -13.72 -14.87 15.08
N ILE A 283 -13.55 -13.63 15.51
CA ILE A 283 -14.49 -12.91 16.37
C ILE A 283 -14.87 -11.60 15.67
N ASP A 284 -16.14 -11.44 15.29
CA ASP A 284 -16.64 -10.18 14.72
C ASP A 284 -18.08 -9.94 15.19
N LEU A 285 -18.48 -8.67 15.24
CA LEU A 285 -19.85 -8.28 15.55
C LEU A 285 -20.78 -8.51 14.35
N ASN A 286 -20.23 -8.48 13.14
CA ASN A 286 -20.97 -8.68 11.91
C ASN A 286 -20.87 -10.14 11.44
N PRO A 287 -21.95 -10.94 11.53
CA PRO A 287 -21.96 -12.34 11.12
C PRO A 287 -21.74 -12.54 9.62
N ASP A 288 -22.04 -11.54 8.77
CA ASP A 288 -21.85 -11.63 7.32
C ASP A 288 -20.38 -11.86 6.93
N LYS A 289 -19.44 -11.53 7.82
CA LYS A 289 -18.00 -11.73 7.62
C LYS A 289 -17.54 -13.16 7.91
N PHE A 290 -18.39 -14.01 8.46
CA PHE A 290 -17.96 -15.36 8.86
C PHE A 290 -17.74 -16.26 7.66
N GLU A 291 -18.52 -16.08 6.60
CA GLU A 291 -18.35 -16.84 5.35
C GLU A 291 -16.93 -16.65 4.79
N ILE A 292 -16.50 -15.40 4.59
CA ILE A 292 -15.14 -15.12 4.11
C ILE A 292 -14.06 -15.51 5.13
N GLY A 293 -14.39 -15.45 6.42
CA GLY A 293 -13.51 -15.91 7.49
C GLY A 293 -13.16 -17.40 7.34
N THR A 294 -14.17 -18.25 7.15
CA THR A 294 -13.96 -19.70 6.97
C THR A 294 -13.08 -20.02 5.77
N TRP A 295 -13.27 -19.31 4.65
CA TRP A 295 -12.44 -19.46 3.46
C TRP A 295 -10.96 -19.10 3.69
N SER A 296 -10.70 -18.12 4.56
CA SER A 296 -9.36 -17.64 4.90
C SER A 296 -8.62 -18.54 5.91
N GLY A 297 -9.20 -19.68 6.29
CA GLY A 297 -8.60 -20.64 7.23
C GLY A 297 -9.11 -20.54 8.67
N ILE A 298 -10.12 -19.71 8.95
CA ILE A 298 -10.77 -19.69 10.27
C ILE A 298 -11.59 -20.97 10.44
N ILE A 299 -11.36 -21.66 11.56
CA ILE A 299 -11.95 -22.97 11.85
C ILE A 299 -13.22 -22.81 12.69
N CYS A 300 -13.32 -21.75 13.50
CA CYS A 300 -14.50 -21.45 14.30
C CYS A 300 -14.77 -19.94 14.28
N THR A 301 -16.03 -19.54 14.22
CA THR A 301 -16.46 -18.13 14.28
C THR A 301 -17.34 -17.88 15.49
N MET A 302 -17.19 -16.73 16.12
CA MET A 302 -17.99 -16.29 17.26
C MET A 302 -18.54 -14.89 17.03
N VAL A 303 -19.85 -14.72 17.21
CA VAL A 303 -20.44 -13.39 17.43
C VAL A 303 -20.24 -13.05 18.90
N VAL A 304 -19.62 -11.90 19.17
CA VAL A 304 -19.65 -11.32 20.52
C VAL A 304 -20.76 -10.29 20.54
N GLU A 305 -21.79 -10.47 21.35
CA GLU A 305 -22.74 -9.39 21.57
C GLU A 305 -22.09 -8.31 22.42
N PRO A 306 -22.16 -7.01 22.04
CA PRO A 306 -21.62 -5.95 22.86
C PRO A 306 -22.33 -5.96 24.22
N VAL A 307 -21.55 -6.16 25.28
CA VAL A 307 -22.07 -6.08 26.66
C VAL A 307 -22.55 -4.66 26.89
N LYS A 308 -23.87 -4.45 26.87
CA LYS A 308 -24.50 -3.11 26.97
C LYS A 308 -24.21 -2.37 28.28
N SER A 309 -23.67 -3.06 29.28
CA SER A 309 -23.07 -2.47 30.48
C SER A 309 -22.25 -3.53 31.23
N LEU A 310 -20.98 -3.23 31.50
CA LEU A 310 -20.25 -3.93 32.56
C LEU A 310 -20.66 -3.26 33.87
N THR A 311 -21.68 -3.78 34.55
CA THR A 311 -21.88 -3.43 35.96
C THR A 311 -20.74 -4.06 36.77
N PRO A 312 -20.15 -3.34 37.77
CA PRO A 312 -19.01 -3.81 38.55
C PRO A 312 -19.19 -5.18 39.22
N ASP A 313 -20.43 -5.66 39.37
CA ASP A 313 -20.77 -6.88 40.09
C ASP A 313 -20.40 -8.18 39.35
N ARG A 314 -19.98 -8.12 38.07
CA ARG A 314 -19.57 -9.30 37.29
C ARG A 314 -18.07 -9.59 37.29
N LEU A 315 -17.27 -8.85 38.07
CA LEU A 315 -15.82 -9.05 38.23
C LEU A 315 -15.44 -9.74 39.57
N LYS A 316 -16.39 -10.41 40.23
CA LYS A 316 -16.12 -11.23 41.43
C LYS A 316 -16.17 -12.71 41.12
#